data_AF-A0A7C2JAW9-F1
#
_entry.id   AF-A0A7C2JAW9-F1
#
_cell.length_a   1.000
_cell.length_b   1.000
_cell.length_c   1.000
_cell.angle_alpha   90.00
_cell.angle_beta   90.00
_cell.angle_gamma   90.00
#
_symmetry.space_group_name_H-M   'P 1'
#
loop_
_entity.id
_entity.type
_entity.pdbx_description
1 polymer ?
#
loop_
_entity_poly.entity_id
_entity_poly.type
_entity_poly.pdbx_seq_one_letter_code
_entity_poly.pdbx_strand_id
1 'polypeptide(L)'
;MDSIIEYRNDQSAINDYPRRIVSPTRPSVCCMRGMEQIGRPAFDAAWRFYYKRCAVCGYTVRCFYAPSILAILEAAREIKIVLAGMNLGTGKRRRRRQAEIDAEIAAAGYPLGTPPSNLKRARRSLMPLRSRKPTPSPA
;
A
#
# COMPACT_ATOMS: atom_id res chain seq x y z
N MET A 1 -3.32 5.55 14.67
CA MET A 1 -3.36 7.00 14.93
C MET A 1 -4.56 7.27 15.81
N ASP A 2 -4.40 8.01 16.89
CA ASP A 2 -5.51 8.19 17.83
C ASP A 2 -6.67 8.94 17.20
N SER A 3 -7.88 8.61 17.65
CA SER A 3 -9.09 9.29 17.20
C SER A 3 -9.12 10.71 17.72
N ILE A 4 -9.37 11.66 16.82
CA ILE A 4 -9.66 13.06 17.21
C ILE A 4 -11.04 13.18 17.86
N ILE A 5 -11.86 12.12 17.83
CA ILE A 5 -13.17 12.09 18.46
C ILE A 5 -13.00 11.73 19.93
N GLU A 6 -13.47 12.63 20.79
CA GLU A 6 -13.66 12.40 22.21
C GLU A 6 -15.14 12.23 22.51
N TYR A 7 -15.49 11.06 23.06
CA TYR A 7 -16.86 10.75 23.41
C TYR A 7 -17.15 11.21 24.84
N ARG A 8 -18.04 12.19 24.97
CA ARG A 8 -18.40 12.84 26.23
C ARG A 8 -19.88 13.18 26.27
N ASN A 9 -20.50 13.05 27.44
CA ASN A 9 -21.90 13.42 27.68
C ASN A 9 -22.04 14.59 28.66
N ASP A 10 -20.95 15.00 29.28
CA ASP A 10 -20.87 16.07 30.28
C ASP A 10 -20.68 17.47 29.67
N GLN A 11 -20.48 17.54 28.35
CA GLN A 11 -20.35 18.78 27.60
C GLN A 11 -21.06 18.70 26.25
N SER A 12 -21.38 19.85 25.68
CA SER A 12 -22.02 19.95 24.37
C SER A 12 -21.11 19.42 23.25
N ALA A 13 -21.73 18.96 22.16
CA ALA A 13 -21.01 18.47 21.01
C ALA A 13 -20.29 19.63 20.30
N ILE A 14 -18.97 19.54 20.15
CA ILE A 14 -18.12 20.56 19.52
C ILE A 14 -17.43 19.97 18.30
N ASN A 15 -17.33 20.76 17.22
CA ASN A 15 -16.61 20.39 16.01
C ASN A 15 -15.45 21.35 15.78
N ASP A 16 -14.24 20.94 16.17
CA ASP A 16 -12.99 21.67 15.95
C ASP A 16 -12.08 20.88 14.99
N TYR A 17 -12.69 20.26 13.96
CA TYR A 17 -11.97 19.52 12.93
C TYR A 17 -10.96 20.45 12.22
N PRO A 18 -9.70 20.01 11.98
CA PRO A 18 -9.19 18.65 12.11
C PRO A 18 -8.54 18.30 13.46
N ARG A 19 -8.56 19.21 14.45
CA ARG A 19 -7.84 19.05 15.71
C ARG A 19 -8.56 18.14 16.70
N ARG A 20 -9.86 18.38 16.91
CA ARG A 20 -10.65 17.68 17.93
C ARG A 20 -12.14 17.70 17.59
N ILE A 21 -12.84 16.64 17.92
CA ILE A 21 -14.30 16.56 17.82
C ILE A 21 -14.83 16.01 19.14
N VAL A 22 -15.70 16.77 19.80
CA VAL A 22 -16.44 16.27 20.95
C VAL A 22 -17.78 15.74 20.46
N SER A 23 -18.03 14.46 20.73
CA SER A 23 -19.25 13.76 20.33
C SER A 23 -19.99 13.22 21.56
N PRO A 24 -21.33 13.23 21.57
CA PRO A 24 -22.11 12.38 22.44
C PRO A 24 -21.67 10.91 22.34
N THR A 25 -21.73 10.17 23.43
CA THR A 25 -21.32 8.74 23.45
C THR A 25 -22.31 7.84 22.71
N ARG A 26 -23.59 8.25 22.61
CA ARG A 26 -24.66 7.45 22.00
C ARG A 26 -25.31 8.17 20.82
N PRO A 27 -25.68 7.45 19.75
CA PRO A 27 -26.49 8.00 18.69
C PRO A 27 -27.93 8.25 19.15
N SER A 28 -28.61 9.18 18.49
CA SER A 28 -30.03 9.48 18.67
C SER A 28 -30.81 9.24 17.37
N VAL A 29 -32.14 9.34 17.43
CA VAL A 29 -33.03 9.09 16.28
C VAL A 29 -32.68 9.95 15.06
N CYS A 30 -32.25 11.20 15.28
CA CYS A 30 -31.85 12.10 14.19
C CYS A 30 -30.59 11.63 13.41
N CYS A 31 -29.75 10.77 13.99
CA CYS A 31 -28.55 10.26 13.33
C CYS A 31 -28.85 9.38 12.11
N MET A 32 -30.04 8.78 12.00
CA MET A 32 -30.35 7.92 10.86
C MET A 32 -30.37 8.67 9.52
N ARG A 33 -30.71 9.96 9.54
CA ARG A 33 -30.83 10.79 8.33
C ARG A 33 -29.92 12.02 8.33
N GLY A 34 -29.49 12.48 9.50
CA GLY A 34 -28.74 13.73 9.64
C GLY A 34 -27.22 13.59 9.60
N MET A 35 -26.67 12.44 9.23
CA MET A 35 -25.21 12.20 9.27
C MET A 35 -24.54 12.70 7.99
N GLU A 36 -23.68 13.70 8.15
CA GLU A 36 -22.96 14.35 7.06
C GLU A 36 -21.46 14.07 7.15
N GLN A 37 -20.79 14.01 6.00
CA GLN A 37 -19.34 13.88 5.97
C GLN A 37 -18.67 15.18 6.41
N ILE A 38 -17.67 15.06 7.28
CA ILE A 38 -16.80 16.15 7.69
C ILE A 38 -15.39 15.93 7.14
N GLY A 39 -14.90 16.97 6.47
CA GLY A 39 -13.52 17.08 6.06
C GLY A 39 -13.13 16.09 4.96
N ARG A 40 -11.81 15.87 4.85
CA ARG A 40 -11.23 15.01 3.81
C ARG A 40 -11.08 13.58 4.32
N PRO A 41 -11.11 12.58 3.42
CA PRO A 41 -10.75 11.22 3.78
C PRO A 41 -9.34 11.15 4.37
N ALA A 42 -9.20 10.33 5.40
CA ALA A 42 -7.95 10.03 6.10
C ALA A 42 -7.67 8.53 6.06
N PHE A 43 -6.52 8.13 6.58
CA PHE A 43 -6.06 6.75 6.61
C PHE A 43 -5.81 6.33 8.06
N ASP A 44 -6.34 5.16 8.45
CA ASP A 44 -5.99 4.50 9.71
C ASP A 44 -5.49 3.10 9.36
N ALA A 45 -4.18 2.90 9.53
CA ALA A 45 -3.48 1.70 9.11
C ALA A 45 -3.85 1.29 7.66
N ALA A 46 -4.51 0.15 7.52
CA ALA A 46 -4.90 -0.43 6.24
C ALA A 46 -6.20 0.11 5.66
N TRP A 47 -6.86 1.09 6.29
CA TRP A 47 -8.20 1.52 5.90
C TRP A 47 -8.31 3.01 5.61
N ARG A 48 -9.11 3.34 4.61
CA ARG A 48 -9.58 4.69 4.29
C ARG A 48 -10.86 4.96 5.03
N PHE A 49 -10.93 6.12 5.65
CA PHE A 49 -12.11 6.55 6.38
C PHE A 49 -12.35 8.05 6.22
N TYR A 50 -13.55 8.49 6.54
CA TYR A 50 -13.85 9.90 6.77
C TYR A 50 -14.71 10.02 8.03
N TYR A 51 -14.78 11.21 8.60
CA TYR A 51 -15.65 11.46 9.75
C TYR A 51 -17.07 11.74 9.27
N LYS A 52 -18.07 11.15 9.92
CA LYS A 52 -19.47 11.53 9.76
C LYS A 52 -19.98 12.13 11.05
N ARG A 53 -20.70 13.25 10.98
CA ARG A 53 -21.32 13.91 12.13
C ARG A 53 -22.79 14.19 11.87
N CYS A 54 -23.62 14.02 12.89
CA CYS A 54 -25.01 14.42 12.83
C CYS A 54 -25.13 15.94 12.87
N ALA A 55 -25.77 16.55 11.87
CA ALA A 55 -26.03 17.98 11.83
C ALA A 55 -26.93 18.48 12.98
N VAL A 56 -27.70 17.58 13.61
CA VAL A 56 -28.66 17.90 14.67
C VAL A 56 -28.06 17.73 16.08
N CYS A 57 -27.60 16.52 16.42
CA CYS A 57 -27.11 16.23 17.79
C CYS A 57 -25.58 16.24 17.92
N GLY A 58 -24.84 16.34 16.81
CA GLY A 58 -23.39 16.35 16.82
C GLY A 58 -22.72 14.99 17.07
N TYR A 59 -23.48 13.89 17.13
CA TYR A 59 -22.93 12.53 17.19
C TYR A 59 -21.99 12.27 16.00
N THR A 60 -20.77 11.84 16.28
CA THR A 60 -19.70 11.72 15.29
C THR A 60 -19.10 10.31 15.30
N VAL A 61 -18.82 9.75 14.12
CA VAL A 61 -18.16 8.44 13.95
C VAL A 61 -17.14 8.47 12.83
N ARG A 62 -16.22 7.51 12.83
CA ARG A 62 -15.40 7.18 11.65
C ARG A 62 -16.18 6.24 10.74
N CYS A 63 -16.27 6.56 9.46
CA CYS A 63 -16.86 5.72 8.44
C CYS A 63 -15.75 5.14 7.55
N PHE A 64 -15.41 3.86 7.79
CA PHE A 64 -14.45 3.12 6.99
C PHE A 64 -15.13 2.61 5.72
N TYR A 65 -14.55 2.86 4.55
CA TYR A 65 -15.23 2.60 3.27
C TYR A 65 -14.39 1.85 2.24
N ALA A 66 -13.07 1.80 2.39
CA ALA A 66 -12.20 1.06 1.49
C ALA A 66 -10.86 0.74 2.17
N PRO A 67 -10.16 -0.34 1.79
CA PRO A 67 -8.77 -0.52 2.15
C PRO A 67 -7.88 0.57 1.52
N SER A 68 -6.74 0.84 2.15
CA SER A 68 -5.72 1.74 1.62
C SER A 68 -4.98 1.08 0.45
N ILE A 69 -4.52 1.89 -0.50
CA ILE A 69 -3.76 1.38 -1.66
C ILE A 69 -2.48 0.69 -1.18
N LEU A 70 -1.84 1.22 -0.13
CA LEU A 70 -0.65 0.62 0.45
C LEU A 70 -0.92 -0.78 1.00
N ALA A 71 -2.02 -0.95 1.74
CA ALA A 71 -2.42 -2.26 2.25
C ALA A 71 -2.71 -3.26 1.13
N ILE A 72 -3.35 -2.83 0.04
CA ILE A 72 -3.58 -3.69 -1.14
C ILE A 72 -2.24 -4.13 -1.75
N LEU A 73 -1.27 -3.21 -1.90
CA LEU A 73 0.03 -3.51 -2.48
C LEU A 73 0.88 -4.43 -1.59
N GLU A 74 0.81 -4.27 -0.27
CA GLU A 74 1.47 -5.15 0.68
C GLU A 74 0.92 -6.58 0.61
N ALA A 75 -0.41 -6.72 0.64
CA ALA A 75 -1.05 -8.03 0.47
C ALA A 75 -0.68 -8.68 -0.88
N ALA A 76 -0.66 -7.90 -1.96
CA ALA A 76 -0.25 -8.41 -3.27
C ALA A 76 1.22 -8.88 -3.29
N ARG A 77 2.11 -8.17 -2.58
CA ARG A 77 3.51 -8.57 -2.44
C ARG A 77 3.65 -9.89 -1.66
N GLU A 78 2.91 -10.05 -0.58
CA GLU A 78 2.92 -11.27 0.23
C GLU A 78 2.40 -12.47 -0.58
N ILE A 79 1.26 -12.30 -1.26
CA ILE A 79 0.70 -13.32 -2.16
C ILE A 79 1.73 -13.75 -3.20
N LYS A 80 2.42 -12.78 -3.82
CA LYS A 80 3.47 -13.07 -4.81
C LYS A 80 4.63 -13.89 -4.21
N ILE A 81 5.05 -13.60 -2.98
CA ILE A 81 6.11 -14.34 -2.29
C ILE A 81 5.65 -15.76 -1.97
N VAL A 82 4.45 -15.93 -1.44
CA VAL A 82 3.86 -17.24 -1.12
C VAL A 82 3.74 -18.10 -2.38
N LEU A 83 3.17 -17.54 -3.45
CA LEU A 83 3.06 -18.23 -4.73
C LEU A 83 4.44 -18.57 -5.30
N ALA A 84 5.44 -17.71 -5.17
CA ALA A 84 6.80 -18.04 -5.57
C ALA A 84 7.36 -19.21 -4.75
N GLY A 85 7.14 -19.23 -3.44
CA GLY A 85 7.50 -20.34 -2.54
C GLY A 85 6.85 -21.67 -2.96
N MET A 86 5.56 -21.66 -3.28
CA MET A 86 4.84 -22.84 -3.75
C MET A 86 5.33 -23.32 -5.13
N ASN A 87 5.67 -22.39 -6.02
CA ASN A 87 6.20 -22.70 -7.36
C ASN A 87 7.66 -23.18 -7.35
N LEU A 88 8.40 -23.02 -6.24
CA LEU A 88 9.76 -23.55 -6.08
C LEU A 88 9.80 -25.08 -5.89
N GLY A 89 8.66 -25.74 -5.67
CA GLY A 89 8.57 -27.19 -5.46
C GLY A 89 7.96 -28.03 -6.60
N THR A 90 7.34 -27.42 -7.61
CA THR A 90 6.46 -28.14 -8.56
C THR A 90 6.87 -28.08 -10.03
N GLY A 91 7.99 -27.44 -10.37
CA GLY A 91 8.35 -27.26 -11.78
C GLY A 91 9.81 -27.54 -12.09
N LYS A 92 10.04 -28.52 -12.97
CA LYS A 92 11.22 -28.54 -13.88
C LYS A 92 11.15 -27.37 -14.88
N ARG A 93 10.76 -26.16 -14.46
CA ARG A 93 10.75 -24.99 -15.34
C ARG A 93 12.19 -24.53 -15.53
N ARG A 94 12.79 -24.97 -16.64
CA ARG A 94 14.03 -24.42 -17.19
C ARG A 94 13.94 -22.89 -17.09
N ARG A 95 14.88 -22.26 -16.37
CA ARG A 95 15.04 -20.79 -16.42
C ARG A 95 15.15 -20.41 -17.89
N ARG A 96 14.13 -19.74 -18.42
CA ARG A 96 14.15 -19.24 -19.81
C ARG A 96 15.35 -18.31 -19.94
N ARG A 97 16.12 -18.48 -21.00
CA ARG A 97 17.23 -17.55 -21.28
C ARG A 97 16.64 -16.25 -21.79
N GLN A 98 17.27 -15.12 -21.47
CA GLN A 98 16.85 -13.80 -21.94
C GLN A 98 16.65 -13.77 -23.47
N ALA A 99 17.49 -14.50 -24.21
CA ALA A 99 17.37 -14.64 -25.66
C ALA A 99 16.07 -15.33 -26.15
N GLU A 100 15.52 -16.27 -25.39
CA GLU A 100 14.23 -16.91 -25.73
C GLU A 100 13.07 -15.93 -25.53
N ILE A 101 13.15 -15.09 -24.50
CA ILE A 101 12.15 -14.04 -24.22
C ILE A 101 12.20 -12.96 -25.28
N ASP A 102 13.41 -12.49 -25.64
CA ASP A 102 13.60 -11.46 -26.67
C ASP A 102 13.12 -11.94 -28.05
N ALA A 103 13.30 -13.23 -28.37
CA ALA A 103 12.79 -13.84 -29.60
C ALA A 103 11.26 -13.95 -29.64
N GLU A 104 10.61 -14.31 -28.52
CA GLU A 104 9.14 -14.29 -28.40
C GLU A 104 8.59 -12.87 -28.56
N ILE A 105 9.21 -11.85 -27.96
CA ILE A 105 8.82 -10.44 -28.09
C ILE A 105 8.97 -9.98 -29.55
N ALA A 106 10.07 -10.34 -30.21
CA ALA A 106 10.28 -10.05 -31.63
C ALA A 106 9.26 -10.76 -32.53
N ALA A 107 8.90 -12.01 -32.22
CA ALA A 107 7.92 -12.79 -32.96
C ALA A 107 6.46 -12.33 -32.72
N ALA A 108 6.15 -11.78 -31.54
CA ALA A 108 4.83 -11.28 -31.19
C ALA A 108 4.47 -9.94 -31.89
N GLY A 109 5.42 -9.34 -32.62
CA GLY A 109 5.15 -8.27 -33.58
C GLY A 109 4.62 -6.95 -33.01
N TYR A 110 4.62 -6.76 -31.68
CA TYR A 110 4.21 -5.49 -31.08
C TYR A 110 5.42 -4.56 -30.94
N PRO A 111 5.47 -3.41 -31.63
CA PRO A 111 6.49 -2.41 -31.42
C PRO A 111 6.18 -1.69 -30.11
N LEU A 112 6.62 -2.26 -28.98
CA LEU A 112 6.78 -1.48 -27.77
C LEU A 112 7.92 -0.49 -28.04
N GLY A 113 7.54 0.77 -28.20
CA GLY A 113 8.44 1.90 -28.41
C GLY A 113 9.67 1.83 -27.51
N THR A 114 10.79 2.27 -28.07
CA THR A 114 12.13 2.28 -27.50
C THR A 114 12.10 2.59 -26.00
N PRO A 115 12.65 1.72 -25.13
CA PRO A 115 12.69 2.04 -23.70
C PRO A 115 13.54 3.30 -23.51
N PRO A 116 13.14 4.24 -22.64
CA PRO A 116 13.89 5.47 -22.42
C PRO A 116 15.31 5.12 -21.97
N SER A 117 16.28 5.79 -22.60
CA SER A 117 17.73 5.57 -22.51
C SER A 117 18.33 5.65 -21.09
N ASN A 118 17.55 6.10 -20.10
CA ASN A 118 17.99 6.34 -18.73
C ASN A 118 18.13 5.08 -17.87
N LEU A 119 17.62 3.91 -18.27
CA LEU A 119 17.80 2.66 -17.51
C LEU A 119 19.14 1.94 -17.76
N LYS A 120 19.94 2.38 -18.74
CA LYS A 120 21.27 1.78 -19.00
C LYS A 120 22.33 2.17 -17.94
N ARG A 121 22.12 3.22 -17.15
CA ARG A 121 23.16 3.73 -16.23
C ARG A 121 23.27 2.94 -14.92
N ALA A 122 22.22 2.27 -14.47
CA ALA A 122 22.22 1.57 -13.17
C ALA A 122 22.97 0.22 -13.17
N ARG A 123 23.32 -0.35 -14.33
CA ARG A 123 23.99 -1.67 -14.42
C ARG A 123 25.51 -1.62 -14.41
N ARG A 124 26.14 -0.42 -14.41
CA ARG A 124 27.60 -0.29 -14.55
C ARG A 124 28.39 -0.21 -13.24
N SER A 125 27.76 -0.16 -12.07
CA SER A 125 28.48 0.10 -10.80
C SER A 125 28.57 -1.07 -9.81
N LEU A 126 28.43 -2.31 -10.27
CA LEU A 126 28.80 -3.49 -9.48
C LEU A 126 29.94 -4.23 -10.18
N MET A 127 31.14 -3.66 -10.06
CA MET A 127 32.37 -4.40 -10.34
C MET A 127 32.45 -5.60 -9.38
N PRO A 128 32.72 -6.82 -9.87
CA PRO A 128 33.04 -7.93 -8.99
C PRO A 128 34.44 -7.68 -8.40
N LEU A 129 34.54 -7.58 -7.08
CA LEU A 129 35.81 -7.66 -6.37
C LEU A 129 36.50 -8.98 -6.78
N ARG A 130 37.60 -8.86 -7.53
CA ARG A 130 38.48 -9.99 -7.87
C ARG A 130 38.96 -10.64 -6.57
N SER A 131 38.57 -11.89 -6.33
CA SER A 131 39.24 -12.74 -5.34
C SER A 131 40.66 -13.03 -5.82
N ARG A 132 41.66 -12.66 -5.02
CA ARG A 132 43.05 -13.08 -5.22
C ARG A 132 43.13 -14.57 -4.85
N LYS A 133 43.59 -15.41 -5.78
CA LYS A 133 44.05 -16.78 -5.46
C LYS A 133 45.33 -16.69 -4.62
N PRO A 134 45.47 -17.45 -3.53
CA PRO A 134 46.77 -17.59 -2.86
C PRO A 134 47.69 -18.51 -3.68
N THR A 135 48.93 -18.07 -3.86
CA THR A 135 50.06 -18.85 -4.40
C THR A 135 50.55 -19.87 -3.37
N PRO A 136 51.00 -21.07 -3.78
CA PRO A 136 51.69 -21.99 -2.87
C PRO A 136 53.13 -21.52 -2.61
N SER A 137 53.57 -21.58 -1.35
CA SER A 137 54.97 -21.36 -0.94
C SER A 137 55.86 -22.51 -1.42
N PRO A 138 57.10 -22.24 -1.86
CA PRO A 138 58.11 -23.28 -2.06
C PRO A 138 58.84 -23.62 -0.75
N ALA A 139 59.24 -24.88 -0.62
CA ALA A 139 60.37 -25.33 0.19
C ALA A 139 61.54 -25.62 -0.76
#